data_AF-A0A3C1Q6W2-F1
#
_entry.id   AF-A0A3C1Q6W2-F1
#
_cell.length_a   1.000
_cell.length_b   1.000
_cell.length_c   1.000
_cell.angle_alpha   90.00
_cell.angle_beta   90.00
_cell.angle_gamma   90.00
#
_symmetry.space_group_name_H-M   'P 1'
#
loop_
_entity.id
_entity.type
_entity.pdbx_description
1 polymer ?
#
loop_
_entity_poly.entity_id
_entity_poly.type
_entity_poly.pdbx_seq_one_letter_code
_entity_poly.pdbx_strand_id
1 'polypeptide(L)'
;MQSWPDLVKCIAVCSSKIASRLRNSGRSASWAEISLEFAGSRDSDGDGNRSAGGKYRRRSFRCPTDSAYQIAHGLERMIEGRISAPITAINVRVGGLVVPEEVQLSIFGPSMAELGKAQMGQALQYVRERFGAESVITANMLIVSRRDRMLAESLL
;
A
#
# COMPACT_ATOMS: atom_id res chain seq x y z
N MET A 1 6.51 -32.24 -4.03
CA MET A 1 5.61 -31.11 -4.30
C MET A 1 5.69 -30.17 -3.11
N GLN A 2 6.01 -28.89 -3.30
CA GLN A 2 5.90 -27.90 -2.21
C GLN A 2 4.43 -27.73 -1.86
N SER A 3 4.10 -27.74 -0.57
CA SER A 3 2.72 -27.60 -0.11
C SER A 3 2.35 -26.12 0.04
N TRP A 4 1.08 -25.78 -0.21
CA TRP A 4 0.56 -24.42 0.02
C TRP A 4 0.91 -23.87 1.42
N PRO A 5 0.83 -24.66 2.52
CA PRO A 5 1.31 -24.25 3.84
C PRO A 5 2.78 -23.78 3.89
N ASP A 6 3.69 -24.42 3.15
CA ASP A 6 5.10 -24.04 3.15
C ASP A 6 5.32 -22.69 2.47
N LEU A 7 4.55 -22.42 1.41
CA LEU A 7 4.56 -21.15 0.72
C LEU A 7 4.01 -20.02 1.60
N VAL A 8 2.90 -20.26 2.31
CA VAL A 8 2.34 -19.31 3.28
C VAL A 8 3.38 -18.96 4.35
N LYS A 9 4.12 -19.95 4.87
CA LYS A 9 5.23 -19.70 5.82
C LYS A 9 6.34 -18.83 5.20
N CYS A 10 6.74 -19.10 3.96
CA CYS A 10 7.75 -18.29 3.27
C CYS A 10 7.27 -16.83 3.10
N ILE A 11 6.01 -16.64 2.69
CA ILE A 11 5.41 -15.31 2.55
C ILE A 11 5.36 -14.58 3.89
N ALA A 12 5.01 -15.28 4.98
CA ALA A 12 5.00 -14.71 6.32
C ALA A 12 6.40 -14.24 6.76
N VAL A 13 7.45 -15.03 6.48
CA VAL A 13 8.85 -14.64 6.75
C VAL A 13 9.26 -13.42 5.94
N CYS A 14 8.98 -13.40 4.63
CA CYS A 14 9.25 -12.24 3.77
C CYS A 14 8.53 -10.98 4.26
N SER A 15 7.24 -11.11 4.59
CA SER A 15 6.39 -10.02 5.04
C SER A 15 6.82 -9.47 6.39
N SER A 16 7.23 -10.34 7.33
CA SER A 16 7.78 -9.94 8.63
C SER A 16 9.07 -9.12 8.47
N LYS A 17 9.98 -9.55 7.60
CA LYS A 17 11.23 -8.84 7.30
C LYS A 17 10.96 -7.47 6.66
N ILE A 18 10.01 -7.39 5.73
CA ILE A 18 9.62 -6.12 5.09
C ILE A 18 8.98 -5.19 6.12
N ALA A 19 8.04 -5.69 6.92
CA ALA A 19 7.35 -4.94 7.95
C ALA A 19 8.32 -4.37 9.00
N SER A 20 9.33 -5.15 9.41
CA SER A 20 10.40 -4.66 10.28
C SER A 20 11.18 -3.51 9.63
N ARG A 21 11.54 -3.62 8.34
CA ARG A 21 12.24 -2.54 7.63
C ARG A 21 11.39 -1.28 7.48
N LEU A 22 10.09 -1.44 7.19
CA LEU A 22 9.13 -0.35 7.10
C LEU A 22 9.04 0.41 8.44
N ARG A 23 8.81 -0.32 9.55
CA ARG A 23 8.80 0.24 10.90
C ARG A 23 10.09 0.94 11.28
N ASN A 24 11.24 0.31 11.04
CA ASN A 24 12.55 0.90 11.34
C ASN A 24 12.81 2.18 10.54
N SER A 25 12.21 2.29 9.35
CA SER A 25 12.30 3.50 8.53
C SER A 25 11.22 4.54 8.80
N GLY A 26 10.27 4.26 9.71
CA GLY A 26 9.13 5.14 9.99
C GLY A 26 8.21 5.33 8.77
N ARG A 27 8.06 4.30 7.92
CA ARG A 27 7.29 4.37 6.68
C ARG A 27 6.30 3.23 6.59
N SER A 28 5.22 3.46 5.85
CA SER A 28 4.22 2.49 5.45
C SER A 28 4.22 2.31 3.93
N ALA A 29 3.83 1.14 3.42
CA ALA A 29 3.75 0.88 1.98
C ALA A 29 2.31 0.96 1.47
N SER A 30 2.09 1.60 0.32
CA SER A 30 0.76 1.66 -0.32
C SER A 30 0.50 0.51 -1.29
N TRP A 31 1.52 -0.29 -1.63
CA TRP A 31 1.34 -1.51 -2.42
C TRP A 31 2.39 -2.57 -2.09
N ALA A 32 2.04 -3.82 -2.39
CA ALA A 32 2.91 -4.99 -2.36
C ALA A 32 2.87 -5.74 -3.70
N GLU A 33 3.97 -6.39 -4.03
CA GLU A 33 4.15 -7.17 -5.25
C GLU A 33 4.83 -8.50 -4.92
N ILE A 34 4.41 -9.55 -5.62
CA ILE A 34 5.04 -10.87 -5.56
C ILE A 34 5.32 -11.37 -6.98
N SER A 35 6.50 -11.94 -7.15
CA SER A 35 6.93 -12.68 -8.34
C SER A 35 7.39 -14.08 -7.91
N LEU A 36 6.99 -15.08 -8.69
CA LEU A 36 7.29 -16.49 -8.46
C LEU A 36 8.08 -17.00 -9.65
N GLU A 37 9.20 -17.67 -9.41
CA GLU A 37 9.94 -18.39 -10.44
C GLU A 37 9.58 -19.88 -10.35
N PHE A 38 9.40 -20.52 -11.50
CA PHE A 38 8.95 -21.91 -11.57
C PHE A 38 10.01 -22.81 -12.21
N ALA A 39 10.12 -24.04 -11.70
CA ALA A 39 10.99 -25.06 -12.27
C ALA A 39 10.53 -25.39 -13.70
N GLY A 40 11.46 -25.35 -14.66
CA GLY A 40 11.17 -25.61 -16.08
C GLY A 40 10.84 -24.38 -16.93
N SER A 41 10.90 -23.15 -16.38
CA SER A 41 10.77 -21.91 -17.16
C SER A 41 12.07 -21.51 -17.91
N ARG A 42 12.83 -22.50 -18.39
CA ARG A 42 13.94 -22.31 -19.32
C ARG A 42 13.46 -22.78 -20.69
N ASP A 43 13.73 -21.97 -21.71
CA ASP A 43 13.48 -22.23 -23.14
C ASP A 43 12.18 -21.64 -23.70
N SER A 44 12.20 -20.32 -23.89
CA SER A 44 11.65 -19.63 -25.07
C SER A 44 12.29 -18.25 -25.16
N ASP A 45 13.57 -18.21 -25.54
CA ASP A 45 14.23 -16.99 -26.00
C ASP A 45 13.72 -16.66 -27.41
N GLY A 46 13.26 -15.44 -27.62
CA GLY A 46 12.83 -14.99 -28.94
C GLY A 46 12.19 -13.61 -29.03
N ASP A 47 12.36 -12.70 -28.07
CA ASP A 47 12.30 -11.26 -28.33
C ASP A 47 12.78 -10.47 -27.11
N GLY A 48 13.43 -9.33 -27.33
CA GLY A 48 14.19 -8.56 -26.32
C GLY A 48 13.40 -7.90 -25.18
N ASN A 49 12.46 -8.60 -24.53
CA ASN A 49 11.60 -8.03 -23.49
C ASN A 49 11.47 -8.92 -22.23
N ARG A 50 12.55 -8.97 -21.43
CA ARG A 50 12.59 -9.18 -19.96
C ARG A 50 11.45 -9.99 -19.27
N SER A 51 11.08 -11.16 -19.77
CA SER A 51 9.93 -11.91 -19.22
C SER A 51 10.18 -13.40 -18.98
N ALA A 52 11.38 -13.77 -18.51
CA ALA A 52 11.66 -15.12 -18.00
C ALA A 52 11.35 -15.30 -16.49
N GLY A 53 10.81 -14.27 -15.82
CA GLY A 53 10.43 -14.29 -14.41
C GLY A 53 8.91 -14.23 -14.27
N GLY A 54 8.32 -15.10 -13.46
CA GLY A 54 6.88 -15.30 -13.42
C GLY A 54 6.08 -14.03 -13.09
N LYS A 55 4.83 -14.04 -13.56
CA LYS A 55 3.89 -12.91 -13.59
C LYS A 55 3.96 -12.08 -12.31
N TYR A 56 4.55 -10.89 -12.42
CA TYR A 56 4.49 -9.86 -11.39
C TYR A 56 3.03 -9.54 -11.13
N ARG A 57 2.58 -9.76 -9.90
CA ARG A 57 1.27 -9.28 -9.47
C ARG A 57 1.51 -8.25 -8.40
N ARG A 58 0.86 -7.10 -8.56
CA ARG A 58 0.85 -6.00 -7.61
C ARG A 58 -0.54 -5.86 -6.99
N ARG A 59 -0.59 -5.59 -5.71
CA ARG A 59 -1.81 -5.25 -4.95
C ARG A 59 -1.59 -3.94 -4.23
N SER A 60 -2.49 -3.00 -4.46
CA SER A 60 -2.56 -1.76 -3.68
C SER A 60 -3.34 -2.00 -2.39
N PHE A 61 -2.85 -1.43 -1.30
CA PHE A 61 -3.57 -1.39 -0.04
C PHE A 61 -4.54 -0.20 -0.04
N ARG A 62 -5.72 -0.35 0.60
CA ARG A 62 -6.66 0.77 0.75
C ARG A 62 -6.07 1.89 1.61
N CYS A 63 -5.34 1.52 2.65
CA CYS A 63 -4.56 2.42 3.48
C CYS A 63 -3.09 1.93 3.49
N PRO A 64 -2.09 2.82 3.44
CA PRO A 64 -0.69 2.43 3.57
C PRO A 64 -0.46 1.62 4.85
N THR A 65 0.35 0.55 4.76
CA THR A 65 0.56 -0.38 5.87
C THR A 65 2.03 -0.76 6.07
N ASP A 66 2.41 -0.93 7.33
CA ASP A 66 3.66 -1.53 7.79
C ASP A 66 3.40 -2.88 8.51
N SER A 67 2.16 -3.37 8.48
CA SER A 67 1.74 -4.59 9.16
C SER A 67 2.16 -5.84 8.37
N ALA A 68 2.93 -6.71 9.01
CA ALA A 68 3.36 -7.98 8.43
C ALA A 68 2.17 -8.85 8.00
N TYR A 69 1.11 -8.86 8.82
CA TYR A 69 -0.12 -9.62 8.54
C TYR A 69 -0.82 -9.10 7.29
N GLN A 70 -1.02 -7.79 7.17
CA GLN A 70 -1.71 -7.21 6.03
C GLN A 70 -0.92 -7.40 4.72
N ILE A 71 0.41 -7.34 4.79
CA ILE A 71 1.29 -7.64 3.66
C ILE A 71 1.17 -9.12 3.28
N ALA A 72 1.32 -10.05 4.24
CA ALA A 72 1.27 -11.50 3.99
C ALA A 72 -0.09 -11.93 3.39
N HIS A 73 -1.18 -11.62 4.08
CA HIS A 73 -2.54 -11.90 3.60
C HIS A 73 -2.83 -11.17 2.27
N GLY A 74 -2.21 -10.01 2.09
CA GLY A 74 -2.14 -9.27 0.83
C GLY A 74 -1.68 -10.14 -0.33
N LEU A 75 -0.50 -10.74 -0.17
CA LEU A 75 0.24 -11.53 -1.15
C LEU A 75 -0.34 -12.93 -1.36
N GLU A 76 -0.77 -13.60 -0.29
CA GLU A 76 -1.39 -14.94 -0.36
C GLU A 76 -2.59 -14.93 -1.31
N ARG A 77 -3.51 -13.98 -1.14
CA ARG A 77 -4.67 -13.80 -2.03
C ARG A 77 -4.32 -13.57 -3.50
N MET A 78 -3.12 -13.07 -3.79
CA MET A 78 -2.71 -12.78 -5.17
C MET A 78 -2.27 -14.03 -5.92
N ILE A 79 -1.81 -15.05 -5.19
CA ILE A 79 -1.24 -16.28 -5.73
C ILE A 79 -2.05 -17.54 -5.40
N GLU A 80 -3.03 -17.43 -4.49
CA GLU A 80 -3.99 -18.48 -4.14
C GLU A 80 -4.65 -19.04 -5.42
N GLY A 81 -4.58 -20.36 -5.59
CA GLY A 81 -5.12 -21.06 -6.77
C GLY A 81 -4.37 -20.81 -8.09
N ARG A 82 -3.19 -20.18 -8.09
CA ARG A 82 -2.44 -19.80 -9.30
C ARG A 82 -1.08 -20.47 -9.46
N ILE A 83 -0.79 -21.48 -8.64
CA ILE A 83 0.46 -22.21 -8.65
C ILE A 83 0.27 -23.46 -9.51
N SER A 84 0.88 -23.45 -10.69
CA SER A 84 0.76 -24.54 -11.66
C SER A 84 2.02 -25.42 -11.76
N ALA A 85 3.12 -25.00 -11.14
CA ALA A 85 4.41 -25.66 -11.22
C ALA A 85 5.20 -25.48 -9.90
N PRO A 86 6.24 -26.30 -9.64
CA PRO A 86 7.10 -26.14 -8.48
C PRO A 86 7.81 -24.78 -8.49
N ILE A 87 7.86 -24.10 -7.34
CA ILE A 87 8.45 -22.77 -7.21
C ILE A 87 9.95 -22.91 -6.86
N THR A 88 10.81 -22.22 -7.61
CA THR A 88 12.26 -22.18 -7.39
C THR A 88 12.69 -20.93 -6.62
N ALA A 89 11.98 -19.82 -6.78
CA ALA A 89 12.25 -18.58 -6.05
C ALA A 89 10.97 -17.75 -5.82
N ILE A 90 10.98 -17.00 -4.71
CA ILE A 90 9.90 -16.07 -4.35
C ILE A 90 10.53 -14.70 -4.13
N ASN A 91 10.05 -13.72 -4.89
CA ASN A 91 10.49 -12.34 -4.76
C ASN A 91 9.30 -11.49 -4.31
N VAL A 92 9.44 -10.84 -3.15
CA VAL A 92 8.44 -9.93 -2.60
C VAL A 92 8.99 -8.52 -2.55
N ARG A 93 8.20 -7.55 -3.02
CA ARG A 93 8.53 -6.13 -3.01
C ARG A 93 7.37 -5.33 -2.47
N VAL A 94 7.68 -4.18 -1.88
CA VAL A 94 6.70 -3.18 -1.47
C VAL A 94 7.15 -1.82 -1.95
N GLY A 95 6.21 -0.89 -2.11
CA GLY A 95 6.55 0.47 -2.46
C GLY A 95 5.38 1.44 -2.33
N GLY A 96 5.55 2.60 -2.97
CA GLY A 96 4.68 3.75 -2.73
C GLY A 96 4.73 4.10 -1.24
N LEU A 97 5.95 4.32 -0.76
CA LEU A 97 6.25 4.55 0.65
C LEU A 97 5.62 5.86 1.10
N VAL A 98 4.87 5.81 2.19
CA VAL A 98 4.19 6.93 2.81
C VAL A 98 4.75 7.09 4.22
N VAL A 99 5.08 8.32 4.59
CA VAL A 99 5.44 8.68 5.95
C VAL A 99 4.14 8.97 6.72
N PRO A 100 3.96 8.47 7.95
CA PRO A 100 2.78 8.75 8.77
C PRO A 100 2.49 10.25 8.85
N GLU A 101 1.21 10.62 8.84
CA GLU A 101 0.75 12.01 8.79
C GLU A 101 1.28 12.82 10.00
N GLU A 102 1.46 12.19 11.16
CA GLU A 102 2.01 12.84 12.35
C GLU A 102 3.45 13.33 12.13
N VAL A 103 4.22 12.62 11.31
CA VAL A 103 5.60 12.97 10.93
C VAL A 103 5.63 13.94 9.75
N GLN A 104 4.60 13.98 8.92
CA GLN A 104 4.48 15.00 7.86
C GLN A 104 4.10 16.38 8.43
N LEU A 105 3.23 16.41 9.45
CA LEU A 105 2.78 17.65 10.07
C LEU A 105 3.87 18.28 10.96
N SER A 106 4.81 17.49 11.50
CA SER A 106 5.94 18.02 12.26
C SER A 106 6.93 18.85 11.42
N ILE A 107 6.91 18.70 10.10
CA ILE A 107 7.69 19.52 9.15
C ILE A 107 7.21 20.97 9.17
N PHE A 108 5.93 21.20 9.47
CA PHE A 108 5.33 22.54 9.51
C PHE A 108 5.40 23.20 10.89
N GLY A 109 6.06 22.55 11.87
CA GLY A 109 6.23 23.05 13.22
C GLY A 109 5.05 22.74 14.16
N PRO A 110 5.29 22.72 15.48
CA PRO A 110 4.29 22.32 16.48
C PRO A 110 3.05 23.23 16.51
N SER A 111 3.20 24.50 16.11
CA SER A 111 2.09 25.45 16.02
C SER A 111 1.08 25.07 14.94
N MET A 112 1.51 24.51 13.80
CA MET A 112 0.63 24.16 12.68
C MET A 112 -0.17 22.86 12.92
N ALA A 113 0.32 21.96 13.77
CA ALA A 113 -0.44 20.76 14.16
C ALA A 113 -1.65 21.11 15.05
N GLU A 114 -1.51 22.11 15.93
CA GLU A 114 -2.62 22.63 16.74
C GLU A 114 -3.52 23.58 15.93
N LEU A 115 -2.93 24.44 15.09
CA LEU A 115 -3.67 25.32 14.20
C LEU A 115 -4.51 24.53 13.19
N GLY A 116 -3.95 23.46 12.63
CA GLY A 116 -4.64 22.57 11.70
C GLY A 116 -5.82 21.84 12.33
N LYS A 117 -5.69 21.37 13.58
CA LYS A 117 -6.82 20.76 14.31
C LYS A 117 -7.92 21.78 14.63
N ALA A 118 -7.56 22.98 15.06
CA ALA A 118 -8.51 24.05 15.37
C ALA A 118 -9.23 24.57 14.12
N GLN A 119 -8.49 24.80 13.02
CA GLN A 119 -9.06 25.21 11.74
C GLN A 119 -9.93 24.11 11.12
N MET A 120 -9.52 22.85 11.19
CA MET A 120 -10.34 21.73 10.70
C MET A 120 -11.61 21.58 11.53
N GLY A 121 -11.54 21.77 12.85
CA GLY A 121 -12.72 21.83 13.72
C GLY A 121 -13.70 22.94 13.32
N GLN A 122 -13.20 24.15 13.06
CA GLN A 122 -14.01 25.28 12.59
C GLN A 122 -14.60 25.04 11.20
N ALA A 123 -13.83 24.49 10.26
CA ALA A 123 -14.30 24.17 8.91
C ALA A 123 -15.38 23.08 8.93
N LEU A 124 -15.23 22.04 9.76
CA LEU A 124 -16.23 21.01 9.97
C LEU A 124 -17.51 21.57 10.59
N GLN A 125 -17.37 22.49 11.55
CA GLN A 125 -18.51 23.14 12.18
C GLN A 125 -19.27 24.04 11.20
N TYR A 126 -18.56 24.83 10.39
CA TYR A 126 -19.14 25.63 9.32
C TYR A 126 -19.92 24.77 8.30
N VAL A 127 -19.35 23.62 7.90
CA VAL A 127 -20.04 22.69 6.98
C VAL A 127 -21.28 22.07 7.63
N ARG A 128 -21.22 21.70 8.91
CA ARG A 128 -22.38 21.17 9.66
C ARG A 128 -23.49 22.20 9.81
N GLU A 129 -23.14 23.45 10.09
CA GLU A 129 -24.10 24.55 10.21
C GLU A 129 -24.79 24.86 8.88
N ARG A 130 -24.04 24.77 7.76
CA ARG A 130 -24.56 25.14 6.44
C ARG A 130 -25.28 24.02 5.72
N PHE A 131 -24.90 22.76 5.95
CA PHE A 131 -25.42 21.61 5.22
C PHE A 131 -26.14 20.58 6.11
N GLY A 132 -26.13 20.73 7.43
CA GLY A 132 -26.73 19.80 8.39
C GLY A 132 -25.72 18.87 9.07
N ALA A 133 -26.05 18.38 10.27
CA ALA A 133 -25.13 17.61 11.13
C ALA A 133 -24.59 16.31 10.48
N GLU A 134 -25.37 15.72 9.57
CA GLU A 134 -25.07 14.49 8.81
C GLU A 134 -24.21 14.74 7.55
N SER A 135 -24.00 16.00 7.16
CA SER A 135 -23.41 16.36 5.86
C SER A 135 -21.89 16.29 5.82
N VAL A 136 -21.26 15.92 6.94
CA VAL A 136 -19.85 15.53 7.00
C VAL A 136 -19.71 14.08 6.53
N ILE A 137 -20.17 13.79 5.31
CA ILE A 137 -19.73 12.59 4.59
C ILE A 137 -18.35 12.92 4.02
N THR A 138 -17.36 12.87 4.92
CA THR A 138 -15.92 12.68 4.66
C THR A 138 -15.35 13.37 3.42
N ALA A 139 -14.77 14.56 3.60
CA ALA A 139 -13.77 15.10 2.68
C ALA A 139 -12.59 14.12 2.46
N ASN A 140 -12.37 13.17 3.38
CA ASN A 140 -11.43 12.05 3.22
C ASN A 140 -11.82 11.03 2.12
N MET A 141 -13.06 11.06 1.60
CA MET A 141 -13.47 10.24 0.45
C MET A 141 -13.30 10.95 -0.90
N LEU A 142 -13.08 12.27 -0.93
CA LEU A 142 -13.10 13.04 -2.18
C LEU A 142 -11.72 13.49 -2.69
N ILE A 143 -10.65 13.30 -1.92
CA ILE A 143 -9.28 13.63 -2.38
C ILE A 143 -8.44 12.37 -2.38
N VAL A 144 -8.63 11.55 -3.42
CA VAL A 144 -7.85 10.33 -3.62
C VAL A 144 -6.73 10.57 -4.64
N SER A 145 -6.82 11.65 -5.44
CA SER A 145 -5.89 11.94 -6.52
C SER A 145 -5.36 13.38 -6.53
N ARG A 146 -4.20 13.57 -7.18
CA ARG A 146 -3.60 14.90 -7.45
C ARG A 146 -4.57 15.83 -8.20
N ARG A 147 -5.49 15.28 -9.01
CA ARG A 147 -6.48 16.05 -9.76
C ARG A 147 -7.54 16.66 -8.83
N ASP A 148 -7.98 15.91 -7.83
CA ASP A 148 -9.00 16.38 -6.88
C ASP A 148 -8.45 17.54 -6.03
N ARG A 149 -7.15 17.48 -5.70
CA ARG A 149 -6.44 18.56 -5.01
C ARG A 149 -6.36 19.83 -5.86
N MET A 150 -6.04 19.72 -7.16
CA MET A 150 -6.03 20.86 -8.08
C MET A 150 -7.42 21.47 -8.29
N LEU A 151 -8.48 20.65 -8.30
CA LEU A 151 -9.85 21.14 -8.41
C LEU A 151 -10.31 21.88 -7.15
N ALA A 152 -9.96 21.36 -5.97
CA ALA A 152 -10.25 22.04 -4.70
C ALA A 152 -9.52 23.39 -4.60
N GLU A 153 -8.26 23.47 -5.06
CA GLU A 153 -7.48 24.71 -5.11
C GLU A 153 -8.05 25.74 -6.11
N SER A 154 -8.79 25.30 -7.14
CA SER A 154 -9.41 26.21 -8.12
C SER A 154 -10.74 26.83 -7.67
N LEU A 155 -11.27 26.39 -6.53
CA LEU A 155 -12.54 26.84 -5.95
C LEU A 155 -12.35 27.79 -4.74
N LEU A 156 -11.09 28.11 -4.40
CA LEU A 156 -10.69 29.16 -3.46
C LEU A 156 -10.31 30.43 -4.24
#